data_AF-A0A097QHY5-F1
#
_entry.id   AF-A0A097QHY5-F1
#
_cell.length_a   1.000
_cell.length_b   1.000
_cell.length_c   1.000
_cell.angle_alpha   90.00
_cell.angle_beta   90.00
_cell.angle_gamma   90.00
#
_symmetry.space_group_name_H-M   'P 1'
#
loop_
_entity.id
_entity.type
_entity.pdbx_description
1 polymer ?
#
loop_
_entity_poly.entity_id
_entity_poly.type
_entity_poly.pdbx_seq_one_letter_code
_entity_poly.pdbx_strand_id
1 'polypeptide(L)'
;MKKLGFVAVALAALTAGCASNTQQDNFREASFELCNTEVELYSVSDDGRVRIVCADGSKFALTSEATLETMRDINIDYCDGEGLGKFSESRKYYSFKCKSGTLLSISK
;
A
#
# COMPACT_ATOMS: atom_id res chain seq x y z
N MET A 1 -15.51 -39.48 43.71
CA MET A 1 -14.48 -38.52 43.26
C MET A 1 -14.78 -38.14 41.81
N LYS A 2 -15.60 -37.10 41.61
CA LYS A 2 -16.03 -36.54 40.31
C LYS A 2 -15.88 -35.03 40.48
N LYS A 3 -15.19 -34.34 39.56
CA LYS A 3 -15.10 -32.87 39.35
C LYS A 3 -13.66 -32.43 38.98
N LEU A 4 -13.07 -32.99 37.93
CA LEU A 4 -11.80 -32.48 37.36
C LEU A 4 -11.80 -32.47 35.82
N GLY A 5 -12.98 -32.37 35.20
CA GLY A 5 -13.12 -32.51 33.73
C GLY A 5 -13.50 -31.24 32.97
N PHE A 6 -13.72 -30.09 33.63
CA PHE A 6 -14.40 -28.95 32.98
C PHE A 6 -13.61 -27.65 32.87
N VAL A 7 -12.34 -27.60 33.30
CA VAL A 7 -11.56 -26.34 33.30
C VAL A 7 -10.64 -26.20 32.07
N ALA A 8 -10.36 -27.28 31.33
CA ALA A 8 -9.36 -27.25 30.24
C ALA A 8 -9.86 -26.66 28.91
N VAL A 9 -11.17 -26.46 28.72
CA VAL A 9 -11.73 -26.03 27.41
C VAL A 9 -11.90 -24.50 27.32
N ALA A 10 -11.82 -23.77 28.43
CA ALA A 10 -12.05 -22.32 28.45
C ALA A 10 -10.85 -21.48 27.97
N LEU A 11 -9.64 -22.04 27.86
CA LEU A 11 -8.44 -21.29 27.46
C LEU A 11 -8.13 -21.34 25.94
N ALA A 12 -8.83 -22.17 25.16
CA ALA A 12 -8.57 -22.30 23.73
C ALA A 12 -9.30 -21.26 22.85
N ALA A 13 -10.19 -20.44 23.44
CA ALA A 13 -11.03 -19.49 22.70
C ALA A 13 -10.44 -18.07 22.57
N LEU A 14 -9.28 -17.78 23.17
CA LEU A 14 -8.67 -16.44 23.17
C LEU A 14 -7.54 -16.27 22.14
N THR A 15 -7.20 -17.30 21.36
CA THR A 15 -6.16 -17.23 20.33
C THR A 15 -6.69 -17.03 18.92
N ALA A 16 -7.98 -16.70 18.75
CA ALA A 16 -8.47 -16.04 17.54
C ALA A 16 -7.97 -14.59 17.51
N GLY A 17 -6.64 -14.41 17.55
CA GLY A 17 -6.01 -13.16 17.20
C GLY A 17 -6.44 -12.81 15.79
N CYS A 18 -7.03 -11.63 15.65
CA CYS A 18 -7.48 -11.04 14.40
C CYS A 18 -6.33 -10.94 13.38
N ALA A 19 -6.03 -12.04 12.69
CA ALA A 19 -5.14 -12.07 11.54
C ALA A 19 -5.91 -11.56 10.32
N SER A 20 -6.15 -10.24 10.27
CA SER A 20 -6.81 -9.60 9.11
C SER A 20 -6.11 -8.29 8.75
N ASN A 21 -4.77 -8.34 8.62
CA ASN A 21 -3.96 -7.19 8.18
C ASN A 21 -3.14 -7.48 6.92
N THR A 22 -3.41 -8.57 6.18
CA THR A 22 -2.65 -8.94 4.98
C THR A 22 -2.58 -7.82 3.94
N GLN A 23 -3.68 -7.10 3.70
CA GLN A 23 -3.68 -5.96 2.77
C GLN A 23 -2.78 -4.83 3.27
N GLN A 24 -2.85 -4.48 4.56
CA GLN A 24 -2.01 -3.43 5.14
C GLN A 24 -0.53 -3.80 5.05
N ASP A 25 -0.20 -5.07 5.28
CA ASP A 25 1.17 -5.58 5.17
C ASP A 25 1.67 -5.56 3.72
N ASN A 26 0.85 -5.96 2.73
CA ASN A 26 1.18 -5.88 1.31
C ASN A 26 1.47 -4.45 0.86
N PHE A 27 0.61 -3.50 1.22
CA PHE A 27 0.80 -2.09 0.86
C PHE A 27 2.02 -1.49 1.56
N ARG A 28 2.34 -1.93 2.78
CA ARG A 28 3.53 -1.48 3.49
C ARG A 28 4.80 -1.98 2.82
N GLU A 29 4.86 -3.24 2.40
CA GLU A 29 5.99 -3.79 1.63
C GLU A 29 6.15 -3.05 0.30
N ALA A 30 5.05 -2.89 -0.44
CA ALA A 30 5.06 -2.15 -1.69
C ALA A 30 5.45 -0.68 -1.52
N SER A 31 5.17 -0.07 -0.36
CA SER A 31 5.60 1.29 -0.05
C SER A 31 7.13 1.41 -0.01
N PHE A 32 7.82 0.40 0.54
CA PHE A 32 9.28 0.36 0.54
C PHE A 32 9.84 0.17 -0.86
N GLU A 33 9.22 -0.70 -1.68
CA GLU A 33 9.60 -0.89 -3.08
C GLU A 33 9.45 0.41 -3.89
N LEU A 34 8.34 1.13 -3.70
CA LEU A 34 8.08 2.39 -4.40
C LEU A 34 9.03 3.51 -3.98
N CYS A 35 9.28 3.66 -2.68
CA CYS A 35 10.14 4.73 -2.18
C CYS A 35 11.63 4.48 -2.47
N ASN A 36 12.04 3.22 -2.74
CA ASN A 36 13.46 2.79 -2.86
C ASN A 36 14.35 3.23 -1.68
N THR A 37 13.75 3.78 -0.63
CA THR A 37 14.33 4.50 0.50
C THR A 37 13.38 4.35 1.69
N GLU A 38 13.34 5.32 2.59
CA GLU A 38 12.48 5.32 3.76
C GLU A 38 11.08 5.87 3.46
N VAL A 39 10.07 5.27 4.10
CA VAL A 39 8.68 5.72 4.09
C VAL A 39 8.49 6.64 5.29
N GLU A 40 8.21 7.93 5.05
CA GLU A 40 7.97 8.92 6.10
C GLU A 40 6.55 8.81 6.65
N LEU A 41 5.56 8.58 5.77
CA LEU A 41 4.16 8.44 6.17
C LEU A 41 3.47 7.38 5.32
N TYR A 42 2.78 6.47 6.01
CA TYR A 42 1.86 5.52 5.43
C TYR A 42 0.50 5.68 6.11
N SER A 43 -0.57 5.85 5.32
CA SER A 43 -1.92 5.94 5.85
C SER A 43 -2.92 5.25 4.94
N VAL A 44 -3.91 4.61 5.56
CA VAL A 44 -5.09 4.06 4.89
C VAL A 44 -6.28 4.85 5.38
N SER A 45 -7.08 5.36 4.44
CA SER A 45 -8.30 6.12 4.73
C SER A 45 -9.47 5.18 4.97
N ASP A 46 -10.54 5.68 5.56
CA ASP A 46 -11.79 4.93 5.75
C ASP A 46 -12.42 4.46 4.42
N ASP A 47 -12.13 5.16 3.32
CA ASP A 47 -12.54 4.78 1.95
C ASP A 47 -11.61 3.73 1.29
N GLY A 48 -10.65 3.18 2.04
CA GLY A 48 -9.67 2.21 1.56
C GLY A 48 -8.50 2.83 0.79
N ARG A 49 -8.47 4.16 0.62
CA ARG A 49 -7.40 4.82 -0.12
C ARG A 49 -6.10 4.86 0.68
N VAL A 50 -5.05 4.36 0.06
CA VAL A 50 -3.69 4.34 0.60
C VAL A 50 -2.97 5.63 0.17
N ARG A 51 -2.30 6.28 1.12
CA ARG A 51 -1.42 7.42 0.87
C ARG A 51 -0.04 7.15 1.46
N ILE A 52 0.98 7.32 0.62
CA ILE A 52 2.38 7.07 0.95
C ILE A 52 3.15 8.36 0.70
N VAL A 53 3.99 8.74 1.66
CA VAL A 53 4.97 9.82 1.53
C VAL A 53 6.34 9.24 1.81
N CYS A 54 7.24 9.37 0.85
CA CYS A 54 8.63 8.94 0.98
C CYS A 54 9.49 10.07 1.56
N ALA A 55 10.60 9.70 2.20
CA ALA A 55 11.56 10.67 2.76
C ALA A 55 12.19 11.60 1.69
N ASP A 56 12.24 11.17 0.43
CA ASP A 56 12.69 12.00 -0.69
C ASP A 56 11.64 13.03 -1.18
N GLY A 57 10.48 13.09 -0.51
CA GLY A 57 9.36 13.97 -0.83
C GLY A 57 8.40 13.43 -1.88
N SER A 58 8.62 12.22 -2.40
CA SER A 58 7.71 11.56 -3.34
C SER A 58 6.37 11.22 -2.67
N LYS A 59 5.27 11.32 -3.42
CA LYS A 59 3.90 11.17 -2.87
C LYS A 59 3.04 10.30 -3.75
N PHE A 60 2.47 9.25 -3.18
CA PHE A 60 1.62 8.30 -3.90
C PHE A 60 0.25 8.18 -3.24
N ALA A 61 -0.79 8.22 -4.06
CA ALA A 61 -2.16 7.98 -3.63
C ALA A 61 -2.83 6.94 -4.55
N LEU A 62 -3.19 5.81 -3.97
CA LEU A 62 -3.71 4.64 -4.67
C LEU A 62 -4.88 4.01 -3.91
N THR A 63 -5.67 3.21 -4.62
CA THR A 63 -6.94 2.64 -4.18
C THR A 63 -6.92 1.12 -4.17
N SER A 64 -5.90 0.48 -4.74
CA SER A 64 -5.79 -0.98 -4.82
C SER A 64 -4.34 -1.43 -4.95
N GLU A 65 -4.08 -2.69 -4.59
CA GLU A 65 -2.77 -3.33 -4.78
C GLU A 65 -2.42 -3.44 -6.27
N ALA A 66 -3.40 -3.70 -7.14
CA ALA A 66 -3.22 -3.73 -8.59
C ALA A 66 -2.71 -2.39 -9.16
N THR A 67 -3.02 -1.26 -8.50
CA THR A 67 -2.48 0.05 -8.91
C THR A 67 -0.95 0.09 -8.78
N LEU A 68 -0.35 -0.69 -7.88
CA LEU A 68 1.11 -0.75 -7.71
C LEU A 68 1.80 -1.31 -8.95
N GLU A 69 1.26 -2.39 -9.53
CA GLU A 69 1.77 -2.95 -10.78
C GLU A 69 1.67 -1.92 -11.90
N THR A 70 0.53 -1.23 -12.00
CA THR A 70 0.37 -0.14 -12.97
C THR A 70 1.37 1.00 -12.75
N MET A 71 1.70 1.34 -11.50
CA MET A 71 2.72 2.35 -11.21
C MET A 71 4.12 1.92 -11.67
N ARG A 72 4.44 0.61 -11.57
CA ARG A 72 5.71 0.06 -12.06
C ARG A 72 5.78 0.12 -13.58
N ASP A 73 4.71 -0.28 -14.26
CA ASP A 73 4.61 -0.20 -15.72
C ASP A 73 4.72 1.25 -16.18
N ILE A 74 4.01 2.18 -15.53
CA ILE A 74 4.10 3.61 -15.82
C ILE A 74 5.54 4.11 -15.66
N ASN A 75 6.23 3.69 -14.60
CA ASN A 75 7.62 4.09 -14.38
C ASN A 75 8.54 3.63 -15.51
N ILE A 76 8.34 2.41 -16.01
CA ILE A 76 9.13 1.86 -17.13
C ILE A 76 8.78 2.58 -18.44
N ASP A 77 7.49 2.73 -18.74
CA ASP A 77 7.01 3.19 -20.04
C ASP A 77 7.10 4.71 -20.23
N TYR A 78 6.96 5.49 -19.16
CA TYR A 78 6.84 6.95 -19.25
C TYR A 78 7.91 7.71 -18.48
N CYS A 79 8.59 7.08 -17.54
CA CYS A 79 9.62 7.72 -16.71
C CYS A 79 11.02 7.11 -16.92
N ASP A 80 11.22 6.28 -17.95
CA ASP A 80 12.51 5.65 -18.27
C ASP A 80 13.16 4.92 -17.07
N GLY A 81 12.34 4.44 -16.13
CA GLY A 81 12.80 3.76 -14.92
C GLY A 81 13.37 4.67 -13.82
N GLU A 82 13.37 5.99 -13.98
CA GLU A 82 13.97 6.93 -13.01
C GLU A 82 13.21 7.01 -11.67
N GLY A 83 11.95 6.60 -11.67
CA GLY A 83 11.05 6.65 -10.52
C GLY A 83 9.93 7.70 -10.67
N LEU A 84 8.84 7.44 -9.95
CA LEU A 84 7.72 8.37 -9.81
C LEU A 84 8.00 9.33 -8.65
N GLY A 85 7.86 10.63 -8.88
CA GLY A 85 7.88 11.65 -7.83
C GLY A 85 6.50 11.95 -7.26
N LYS A 86 5.44 11.83 -8.07
CA LYS A 86 4.04 11.90 -7.61
C LYS A 86 3.17 10.94 -8.38
N PHE A 87 2.19 10.34 -7.70
CA PHE A 87 1.15 9.55 -8.34
C PHE A 87 -0.20 9.78 -7.65
N SER A 88 -1.24 9.87 -8.45
CA SER A 88 -2.63 9.86 -7.99
C SER A 88 -3.52 9.22 -9.05
N GLU A 89 -4.59 8.59 -8.61
CA GLU A 89 -5.58 8.01 -9.50
C GLU A 89 -6.99 8.59 -9.28
N SER A 90 -7.72 8.70 -10.38
CA SER A 90 -9.14 9.03 -10.42
C SER A 90 -9.93 7.85 -10.96
N ARG A 91 -11.24 8.00 -11.20
CA ARG A 91 -12.03 6.92 -11.83
C ARG A 91 -11.65 6.62 -13.28
N LYS A 92 -11.06 7.60 -13.99
CA LYS A 92 -10.84 7.52 -15.45
C LYS A 92 -9.39 7.70 -15.86
N TYR A 93 -8.55 8.25 -15.00
CA TYR A 93 -7.18 8.60 -15.33
C TYR A 93 -6.20 8.23 -14.22
N TYR A 94 -4.98 7.91 -14.63
CA TYR A 94 -3.78 7.93 -13.80
C TYR A 94 -3.04 9.24 -14.07
N SER A 95 -2.73 9.99 -13.01
CA SER A 95 -2.00 11.27 -13.11
C SER A 95 -0.74 11.20 -12.27
N PHE A 96 0.40 11.49 -12.89
CA PHE A 96 1.68 11.29 -12.27
C PHE A 96 2.73 12.30 -12.71
N LYS A 97 3.79 12.38 -11.91
CA LYS A 97 4.99 13.16 -12.18
C LYS A 97 6.20 12.26 -12.06
N CYS A 98 7.01 12.14 -13.09
CA CYS A 98 8.28 11.44 -13.04
C CYS A 98 9.32 12.27 -12.25
N LYS A 99 10.37 11.66 -11.70
CA LYS A 99 11.39 12.39 -10.94
C LYS A 99 12.14 13.43 -11.78
N SER A 100 12.25 13.25 -13.10
CA SER A 100 12.76 14.25 -14.06
C SER A 100 11.98 15.56 -14.06
N GLY A 101 10.71 15.53 -13.66
CA GLY A 101 9.83 16.69 -13.70
C GLY A 101 8.62 16.53 -14.61
N THR A 102 8.64 15.57 -15.52
CA THR A 102 7.60 15.36 -16.53
C THR A 102 6.25 15.04 -15.88
N LEU A 103 5.21 15.76 -16.28
CA LEU A 103 3.84 15.63 -15.78
C LEU A 103 2.96 15.01 -16.86
N LEU A 104 2.31 13.90 -16.54
CA LEU A 104 1.50 13.14 -17.49
C LEU A 104 0.17 12.73 -16.84
N SER A 105 -0.84 12.57 -17.70
CA SER A 105 -2.12 12.01 -17.31
C SER A 105 -2.61 11.09 -18.42
N ILE A 106 -2.73 9.80 -18.11
CA ILE A 106 -3.14 8.77 -19.07
C ILE A 106 -4.50 8.20 -18.66
N SER A 107 -5.30 7.78 -19.62
CA SER A 107 -6.56 7.08 -19.35
C SER A 107 -6.31 5.71 -18.74
N LYS A 108 -7.19 5.29 -17.83
CA LYS A 108 -7.23 3.93 -17.32
C LYS A 108 -7.80 2.95 -18.33
#